data_AF-A0AAV4TDB7-F1
#
_entry.id   AF-A0AAV4TDB7-F1
#
_cell.length_a   1.000
_cell.length_b   1.000
_cell.length_c   1.000
_cell.angle_alpha   90.00
_cell.angle_beta   90.00
_cell.angle_gamma   90.00
#
_symmetry.space_group_name_H-M   'P 1'
#
loop_
_entity.id
_entity.type
_entity.pdbx_description
1 polymer ?
#
loop_
_entity_poly.entity_id
_entity_poly.type
_entity_poly.pdbx_seq_one_letter_code
_entity_poly.pdbx_strand_id
1 'polypeptide(L)'
;MNVTCTICTDLFDNTSDIVTVPCGHVFHSQCIYQWVESTEIDSACPECRTNFTKKDILKLYFNFAPNSNADIPTLKNDIQGLSSQLLKTGMDLRYTERKRRELQMYNAGIEKSLKHLYQKMRKLKSALDASQQYAESLRNKSELLTRENHHLIHELPRDKSIPAMPGCLVEADEILHRIVLEVTSTCGTSMGKRMIQYCDIIRRELRLVEISLAKGTDAFY
;
A
#
# COMPACT_ATOMS: atom_id res chain seq x y z
N MET A 1 33.33 -36.60 39.59
CA MET A 1 34.50 -36.21 40.41
C MET A 1 35.54 -35.64 39.47
N ASN A 2 36.05 -34.45 39.74
CA ASN A 2 37.10 -33.83 38.94
C ASN A 2 38.40 -34.00 39.70
N VAL A 3 39.28 -34.88 39.22
CA VAL A 3 40.60 -35.11 39.82
C VAL A 3 41.62 -34.32 38.99
N THR A 4 42.44 -33.50 39.63
CA THR A 4 43.37 -32.57 38.98
C THR A 4 44.78 -32.75 39.51
N CYS A 5 45.77 -32.37 38.69
CA CYS A 5 47.15 -32.28 39.12
C CYS A 5 47.37 -30.99 39.92
N THR A 6 47.84 -31.07 41.16
CA THR A 6 48.03 -29.88 42.02
C THR A 6 49.19 -28.98 41.59
N ILE A 7 50.09 -29.45 40.71
CA ILE A 7 51.21 -28.65 40.17
C ILE A 7 50.73 -27.73 39.04
N CYS A 8 49.96 -28.23 38.07
CA CYS A 8 49.50 -27.44 36.90
C CYS A 8 48.02 -27.05 36.96
N THR A 9 47.26 -27.58 37.91
CA THR A 9 45.81 -27.38 38.10
C THR A 9 44.88 -27.95 37.03
N ASP A 10 45.43 -28.63 36.01
CA ASP A 10 44.66 -29.27 34.95
C ASP A 10 44.05 -30.62 35.37
N LEU A 11 43.00 -31.02 34.65
CA LEU A 11 42.36 -32.33 34.79
C LEU A 11 43.28 -33.45 34.31
N PHE A 12 43.24 -34.58 35.01
CA PHE A 12 43.80 -35.81 34.49
C PHE A 12 42.95 -36.29 33.31
N ASP A 13 43.58 -36.40 32.13
CA ASP A 13 42.95 -36.87 30.91
C ASP A 13 43.54 -38.23 30.47
N ASN A 14 42.95 -38.82 29.43
CA ASN A 14 43.40 -40.12 28.92
C ASN A 14 44.68 -40.04 28.07
N THR A 15 45.27 -38.85 27.92
CA THR A 15 46.42 -38.62 27.03
C THR A 15 47.72 -38.36 27.78
N SER A 16 47.61 -37.89 29.02
CA SER A 16 48.75 -37.55 29.87
C SER A 16 49.16 -38.73 30.75
N ASP A 17 50.46 -38.97 30.87
CA ASP A 17 51.00 -39.96 31.81
C ASP A 17 50.79 -39.48 33.25
N ILE A 18 50.19 -40.34 34.08
CA ILE A 18 49.90 -40.06 35.48
C ILE A 18 50.84 -40.89 36.36
N VAL A 19 51.40 -40.27 37.38
CA VAL A 19 52.36 -40.92 38.29
C VAL A 19 52.01 -40.63 39.75
N THR A 20 52.47 -41.48 40.65
CA THR A 20 52.41 -41.27 42.10
C THR A 20 53.81 -41.34 42.72
N VAL A 21 53.96 -40.66 43.84
CA VAL A 21 55.16 -40.71 44.71
C VAL A 21 54.84 -41.56 45.96
N PRO A 22 55.82 -42.00 46.77
CA PRO A 22 55.61 -42.94 47.88
C PRO A 22 54.54 -42.57 48.90
N CYS A 23 54.23 -41.28 49.06
CA CYS A 23 53.17 -40.82 49.96
C CYS A 23 51.75 -40.98 49.38
N GLY A 24 51.59 -41.38 48.11
CA GLY A 24 50.32 -41.62 47.44
C GLY A 24 49.69 -40.44 46.70
N HIS A 25 50.29 -39.24 46.74
CA HIS A 25 49.82 -38.10 45.94
C HIS A 25 50.12 -38.32 44.45
N VAL A 26 49.27 -37.77 43.57
CA VAL A 26 49.24 -38.10 42.15
C VAL A 26 49.43 -36.83 41.32
N PHE A 27 50.28 -36.91 40.30
CA PHE A 27 50.65 -35.78 39.45
C PHE A 27 50.77 -36.22 37.99
N HIS A 28 50.75 -35.27 37.05
CA HIS A 28 51.25 -35.55 35.71
C HIS A 28 52.73 -35.89 35.77
N SER A 29 53.16 -36.85 34.96
CA SER A 29 54.55 -37.29 34.88
C SER A 29 55.49 -36.09 34.63
N GLN A 30 55.18 -35.28 33.63
CA GLN A 30 55.96 -34.09 33.30
C GLN A 30 56.07 -33.11 34.47
N CYS A 31 54.96 -32.87 35.18
CA CYS A 31 54.92 -31.91 36.26
C CYS A 31 55.81 -32.33 37.44
N ILE A 32 55.75 -33.59 37.86
CA ILE A 32 56.56 -34.04 39.00
C ILE A 32 58.04 -34.18 38.63
N TYR A 33 58.38 -34.57 37.39
CA TYR A 33 59.78 -34.63 36.96
C TYR A 33 60.42 -33.25 36.91
N GLN A 34 59.71 -32.24 36.39
CA GLN A 34 60.17 -30.84 36.41
C GLN A 34 60.35 -30.33 37.83
N TRP A 35 59.42 -30.66 38.74
CA TRP A 35 59.53 -30.28 40.15
C TRP A 35 60.80 -30.84 40.78
N VAL A 36 61.07 -32.13 40.59
CA VAL A 36 62.26 -32.79 41.15
C VAL A 36 63.56 -32.24 40.55
N GLU A 37 63.58 -31.90 39.26
CA GLU A 37 64.74 -31.33 38.59
C GLU A 37 65.05 -29.90 39.05
N SER A 38 64.06 -29.16 39.52
CA SER A 38 64.23 -27.80 40.04
C SER A 38 64.80 -27.74 41.46
N THR A 39 64.87 -28.86 42.19
CA THR A 39 65.33 -28.91 43.59
C THR A 39 66.71 -29.56 43.71
N GLU A 40 67.73 -28.78 44.09
CA GLU A 40 69.14 -29.25 44.13
C GLU A 40 69.50 -30.12 45.34
N ILE A 41 68.70 -30.11 46.42
CA ILE A 41 69.14 -30.60 47.73
C ILE A 41 68.37 -31.85 48.20
N ASP A 42 67.05 -31.92 48.01
CA ASP A 42 66.25 -33.12 48.29
C ASP A 42 64.90 -33.02 47.55
N SER A 43 64.42 -34.13 46.98
CA SER A 43 63.11 -34.15 46.32
C SER A 43 62.01 -34.44 47.34
N ALA A 44 61.08 -33.49 47.50
CA ALA A 44 59.96 -33.60 48.43
C ALA A 44 58.61 -33.43 47.72
N CYS A 45 57.60 -34.18 48.17
CA CYS A 45 56.27 -34.14 47.58
C CYS A 45 55.67 -32.71 47.67
N PRO A 46 55.14 -32.15 46.56
CA PRO A 46 54.52 -30.81 46.57
C PRO A 46 53.37 -30.65 47.56
N GLU A 47 52.63 -31.72 47.86
CA GLU A 47 51.44 -31.67 48.71
C GLU A 47 51.74 -31.90 50.19
N CYS A 48 52.57 -32.91 50.53
CA CYS A 48 52.81 -33.31 51.93
C CYS A 48 54.27 -33.28 52.37
N ARG A 49 55.18 -32.88 51.47
CA ARG A 49 56.63 -32.74 51.74
C ARG A 49 57.34 -34.02 52.18
N THR A 50 56.73 -35.19 51.98
CA THR A 50 57.43 -36.47 52.16
C THR A 50 58.57 -36.57 51.16
N ASN A 51 59.77 -36.89 51.65
CA ASN A 51 60.95 -37.05 50.81
C ASN A 51 60.85 -38.32 49.97
N PHE A 52 61.31 -38.22 48.73
CA PHE A 52 61.39 -39.34 47.79
C PHE A 52 62.55 -39.09 46.82
N THR A 53 62.86 -40.05 45.96
CA THR A 53 63.84 -39.91 44.88
C THR A 53 63.17 -40.16 43.52
N LYS A 54 63.81 -39.76 42.42
CA LYS A 54 63.28 -40.03 41.06
C LYS A 54 62.95 -41.51 40.81
N LYS A 55 63.64 -42.44 41.48
CA LYS A 55 63.42 -43.89 41.36
C LYS A 55 62.14 -44.36 42.03
N ASP A 56 61.61 -43.58 42.97
CA ASP A 56 60.41 -43.90 43.74
C ASP A 56 59.13 -43.43 43.06
N ILE A 57 59.23 -42.77 41.89
CA ILE A 57 58.09 -42.32 41.09
C ILE A 57 57.51 -43.51 40.32
N LEU A 58 56.23 -43.82 40.57
CA LEU A 58 55.53 -44.94 39.95
C LEU A 58 54.50 -44.46 38.95
N LYS A 59 54.57 -44.94 37.72
CA LYS A 59 53.56 -44.68 36.68
C LYS A 59 52.30 -45.49 36.95
N LEU A 60 51.16 -44.79 37.01
CA LEU A 60 49.85 -45.38 37.20
C LEU A 60 49.20 -45.69 35.85
N TYR A 61 48.64 -46.88 35.73
CA TYR A 61 47.84 -47.28 34.58
C TYR A 61 46.41 -47.54 35.04
N PHE A 62 45.47 -46.74 34.54
CA PHE A 62 44.05 -46.89 34.84
C PHE A 62 43.39 -47.71 33.74
N ASN A 63 42.67 -48.77 34.13
CA ASN A 63 41.82 -49.49 33.21
C ASN A 63 40.43 -48.83 33.22
N PHE A 64 40.23 -47.82 32.38
CA PHE A 64 38.93 -47.17 32.26
C PHE A 64 37.95 -48.11 31.54
N ALA A 65 36.78 -48.35 32.13
CA ALA A 65 35.68 -48.95 31.38
C ALA A 65 35.34 -48.04 30.19
N PRO A 66 35.04 -48.60 29.00
CA PRO A 66 34.64 -47.78 27.86
C PRO A 66 33.45 -46.91 28.26
N ASN A 67 33.64 -45.59 28.22
CA ASN A 67 32.65 -44.59 28.57
C ASN A 67 31.35 -44.85 27.78
N SER A 68 30.35 -45.43 28.42
CA SER A 68 28.98 -45.56 27.92
C SER A 68 28.16 -44.27 28.06
N ASN A 69 28.83 -43.13 28.32
CA ASN A 69 28.19 -41.91 28.81
C ASN A 69 28.26 -40.73 27.80
N ALA A 70 28.23 -41.01 26.51
CA ALA A 70 27.37 -40.17 25.68
C ALA A 70 25.98 -40.79 25.86
N ASP A 71 25.02 -40.09 26.49
CA ASP A 71 23.66 -40.61 26.67
C ASP A 71 22.99 -40.75 25.29
N ILE A 72 23.31 -41.84 24.59
CA ILE A 72 22.77 -42.22 23.28
C ILE A 72 21.23 -42.11 23.25
N PRO A 73 20.49 -42.47 24.33
CA PRO A 73 19.04 -42.26 24.38
C PRO A 73 18.63 -40.78 24.31
N THR A 74 19.36 -39.90 25.01
CA THR A 74 19.09 -38.44 25.03
C THR A 74 19.36 -37.82 23.67
N LEU A 75 20.52 -38.11 23.07
CA LEU A 75 20.86 -37.65 21.72
C LEU A 75 19.87 -38.15 20.66
N LYS A 76 19.37 -39.39 20.80
CA LYS A 76 18.35 -39.94 19.90
C LYS A 76 17.02 -39.20 20.03
N ASN A 77 16.60 -38.86 21.24
CA ASN A 77 15.39 -38.07 21.47
C ASN A 77 15.53 -36.65 20.88
N ASP A 78 16.69 -36.03 21.03
CA ASP A 78 16.97 -34.70 20.47
C ASP A 78 16.92 -34.72 18.94
N ILE A 79 17.55 -35.71 18.29
CA ILE A 79 17.50 -35.89 16.84
C ILE A 79 16.05 -36.05 16.35
N GLN A 80 15.24 -36.82 17.07
CA GLN A 80 13.82 -37.01 16.73
C GLN A 80 13.01 -35.71 16.90
N GLY A 81 13.27 -34.96 17.96
CA GLY A 81 12.65 -33.65 18.21
C GLY A 81 12.99 -32.65 17.12
N LEU A 82 14.29 -32.50 16.81
CA LEU A 82 14.78 -31.62 15.75
C LEU A 82 14.22 -32.01 14.38
N SER A 83 14.16 -33.31 14.07
CA SER A 83 13.59 -33.81 12.82
C SER A 83 12.11 -33.44 12.68
N SER A 84 11.36 -33.57 13.77
CA SER A 84 9.93 -33.21 13.81
C SER A 84 9.74 -31.70 13.63
N GLN A 85 10.58 -30.90 14.27
CA GLN A 85 10.55 -29.44 14.15
C GLN A 85 10.94 -28.96 12.75
N LEU A 86 11.92 -29.62 12.11
CA LEU A 86 12.32 -29.33 10.74
C LEU A 86 11.19 -29.62 9.75
N LEU A 87 10.47 -30.73 9.92
CA LEU A 87 9.30 -31.05 9.09
C LEU A 87 8.19 -30.00 9.24
N LYS A 88 7.86 -29.62 10.48
CA LYS A 88 6.84 -28.60 10.76
C LYS A 88 7.20 -27.25 10.16
N THR A 89 8.41 -26.76 10.43
CA THR A 89 8.89 -25.49 9.88
C THR A 89 8.94 -25.51 8.35
N GLY A 90 9.31 -26.63 7.74
CA GLY A 90 9.24 -26.82 6.30
C GLY A 90 7.81 -26.73 5.74
N MET A 91 6.81 -27.25 6.45
CA MET A 91 5.39 -27.10 6.06
C MET A 91 4.91 -25.66 6.22
N ASP A 92 5.22 -25.00 7.33
CA ASP A 92 4.84 -23.61 7.61
C ASP A 92 5.47 -22.65 6.59
N LEU A 93 6.72 -22.88 6.20
CA LEU A 93 7.39 -22.11 5.16
C LEU A 93 6.67 -22.24 3.81
N ARG A 94 6.31 -23.47 3.40
CA ARG A 94 5.57 -23.68 2.14
C ARG A 94 4.20 -23.02 2.16
N TYR A 95 3.50 -23.09 3.30
CA TYR A 95 2.20 -22.46 3.46
C TYR A 95 2.30 -20.93 3.36
N THR A 96 3.21 -20.33 4.12
CA THR A 96 3.43 -18.87 4.14
C THR A 96 3.90 -18.35 2.78
N GLU A 97 4.80 -19.07 2.10
CA GLU A 97 5.22 -18.73 0.73
C GLU A 97 4.07 -18.76 -0.28
N ARG A 98 3.19 -19.77 -0.18
CA ARG A 98 2.00 -19.85 -1.05
C ARG A 98 1.08 -18.65 -0.82
N LYS A 99 0.77 -18.33 0.44
CA LYS A 99 -0.09 -17.19 0.78
C LYS A 99 0.54 -15.87 0.36
N ARG A 100 1.87 -15.73 0.51
CA ARG A 100 2.63 -14.57 0.02
C ARG A 100 2.49 -14.41 -1.50
N ARG A 101 2.63 -15.48 -2.28
CA ARG A 101 2.45 -15.43 -3.74
C ARG A 101 1.03 -15.02 -4.12
N GLU A 102 0.03 -15.59 -3.45
CA GLU A 102 -1.38 -15.26 -3.66
C GLU A 102 -1.66 -13.76 -3.42
N LEU A 103 -1.22 -13.24 -2.27
CA LEU A 103 -1.37 -11.82 -1.93
C LEU A 103 -0.59 -10.91 -2.89
N GLN A 104 0.59 -11.32 -3.34
CA GLN A 104 1.35 -10.58 -4.34
C GLN A 104 0.62 -10.48 -5.68
N MET A 105 0.01 -11.57 -6.14
CA MET A 105 -0.79 -11.55 -7.37
C MET A 105 -2.01 -10.64 -7.23
N TYR A 106 -2.69 -10.69 -6.09
CA TYR A 106 -3.84 -9.83 -5.80
C TYR A 106 -3.46 -8.35 -5.77
N ASN A 107 -2.38 -7.99 -5.06
CA ASN A 107 -1.87 -6.63 -4.99
C ASN A 107 -1.47 -6.10 -6.37
N ALA A 108 -0.77 -6.91 -7.18
CA ALA A 108 -0.41 -6.52 -8.55
C ALA A 108 -1.66 -6.26 -9.43
N GLY A 109 -2.75 -7.00 -9.21
CA GLY A 109 -4.02 -6.78 -9.88
C GLY A 109 -4.69 -5.45 -9.48
N ILE A 110 -4.69 -5.15 -8.18
CA ILE A 110 -5.20 -3.87 -7.66
C ILE A 110 -4.38 -2.70 -8.20
N GLU A 111 -3.06 -2.79 -8.17
CA GLU A 111 -2.17 -1.72 -8.67
C GLU A 111 -2.43 -1.39 -10.14
N LYS A 112 -2.61 -2.42 -10.98
CA LYS A 112 -2.99 -2.24 -12.39
C LYS A 112 -4.34 -1.53 -12.52
N SER A 113 -5.32 -1.95 -11.72
CA SER A 113 -6.67 -1.37 -11.73
C SER A 113 -6.66 0.09 -11.28
N LEU A 114 -5.90 0.42 -10.23
CA LEU A 114 -5.69 1.79 -9.77
C LEU A 114 -5.08 2.66 -10.87
N LYS A 115 -4.00 2.19 -11.51
CA LYS A 115 -3.36 2.92 -12.61
C LYS A 115 -4.34 3.21 -13.75
N HIS A 116 -5.15 2.22 -14.12
CA HIS A 116 -6.18 2.38 -15.15
C HIS A 116 -7.26 3.41 -14.75
N LEU A 117 -7.75 3.33 -13.51
CA LEU A 117 -8.74 4.28 -12.99
C LEU A 117 -8.19 5.71 -12.93
N TYR A 118 -6.95 5.89 -12.47
CA TYR A 118 -6.29 7.20 -12.47
C TYR A 118 -6.16 7.78 -13.88
N GLN A 119 -5.82 6.97 -14.87
CA GLN A 119 -5.76 7.40 -16.27
C GLN A 119 -7.14 7.82 -16.79
N LYS A 120 -8.20 7.05 -16.48
CA LYS A 120 -9.57 7.43 -16.82
C LYS A 120 -9.97 8.75 -16.17
N MET A 121 -9.72 8.90 -14.87
CA MET A 121 -10.01 10.12 -14.12
C MET A 121 -9.31 11.34 -14.75
N ARG A 122 -8.04 11.20 -15.15
CA ARG A 122 -7.28 12.26 -15.82
C ARG A 122 -7.91 12.67 -17.16
N LYS A 123 -8.32 11.70 -17.99
CA LYS A 123 -8.99 11.97 -19.27
C LYS A 123 -10.33 12.68 -19.07
N LEU A 124 -11.16 12.18 -18.14
CA LEU A 124 -12.43 12.81 -17.81
C LEU A 124 -12.23 14.24 -17.31
N LYS A 125 -11.23 14.48 -16.45
CA LYS A 125 -10.92 15.82 -15.95
C LYS A 125 -10.54 16.77 -17.08
N SER A 126 -9.67 16.36 -18.01
CA SER A 126 -9.31 17.20 -19.16
C SER A 126 -10.50 17.49 -20.07
N ALA A 127 -11.41 16.53 -20.27
CA ALA A 127 -12.62 16.74 -21.07
C ALA A 127 -13.61 17.70 -20.36
N LEU A 128 -13.71 17.59 -19.04
CA LEU A 128 -14.51 18.51 -18.22
C LEU A 128 -13.97 19.94 -18.33
N ASP A 129 -12.66 20.12 -18.19
CA ASP A 129 -12.02 21.44 -18.27
C ASP A 129 -12.24 22.08 -19.65
N ALA A 130 -12.11 21.29 -20.73
CA ALA A 130 -12.38 21.77 -22.09
C ALA A 130 -13.86 22.15 -22.28
N SER A 131 -14.79 21.34 -21.77
CA SER A 131 -16.23 21.63 -21.82
C SER A 131 -16.59 22.92 -21.03
N GLN A 132 -15.96 23.11 -19.87
CA GLN A 132 -16.13 24.32 -19.06
C GLN A 132 -15.64 25.58 -19.78
N GLN A 133 -14.45 25.52 -20.38
CA GLN A 133 -13.90 26.63 -21.18
C GLN A 133 -14.81 26.98 -22.37
N TYR A 134 -15.33 25.96 -23.05
CA TYR A 134 -16.27 26.18 -24.16
C TYR A 134 -17.57 26.85 -23.69
N ALA A 135 -18.14 26.38 -22.57
CA ALA A 135 -19.34 26.99 -21.99
C ALA A 135 -19.12 28.45 -21.57
N GLU A 136 -17.93 28.77 -21.05
CA GLU A 136 -17.55 30.14 -20.70
C GLU A 136 -17.43 31.04 -21.94
N SER A 137 -16.80 30.55 -23.01
CA SER A 137 -16.74 31.27 -24.28
C SER A 137 -18.13 31.57 -24.84
N LEU A 138 -19.07 30.63 -24.73
CA LEU A 138 -20.45 30.84 -25.16
C LEU A 138 -21.17 31.88 -24.30
N ARG A 139 -20.98 31.85 -22.97
CA ARG A 139 -21.54 32.86 -22.06
C ARG A 139 -21.06 34.27 -22.42
N ASN A 140 -19.75 34.44 -22.60
CA ASN A 140 -19.17 35.75 -22.97
C ASN A 140 -19.73 36.26 -24.30
N LYS A 141 -19.90 35.37 -25.29
CA LYS A 141 -20.48 35.74 -26.59
C LYS A 141 -21.97 36.09 -26.46
N SER A 142 -22.72 35.35 -25.65
CA SER A 142 -24.12 35.68 -25.35
C SER A 142 -24.23 37.06 -24.72
N GLU A 143 -23.40 37.38 -23.72
CA GLU A 143 -23.40 38.69 -23.06
C GLU A 143 -23.07 39.83 -24.04
N LEU A 144 -22.09 39.63 -24.93
CA LEU A 144 -21.74 40.61 -25.96
C LEU A 144 -22.93 40.86 -26.90
N LEU A 145 -23.56 39.81 -27.41
CA LEU A 145 -24.74 39.91 -28.28
C LEU A 145 -25.92 40.57 -27.56
N THR A 146 -26.10 40.31 -26.26
CA THR A 146 -27.12 40.99 -25.46
C THR A 146 -26.85 42.49 -25.36
N ARG A 147 -25.59 42.90 -25.14
CA ARG A 147 -25.20 44.33 -25.10
C ARG A 147 -25.38 45.01 -26.47
N GLU A 148 -24.93 44.37 -27.55
CA GLU A 148 -25.10 44.89 -28.91
C GLU A 148 -26.58 45.03 -29.27
N ASN A 149 -27.40 44.02 -28.97
CA ASN A 149 -28.85 44.12 -29.17
C ASN A 149 -29.44 45.28 -28.38
N HIS A 150 -29.04 45.47 -27.12
CA HIS A 150 -29.52 46.60 -26.32
C HIS A 150 -29.13 47.95 -26.92
N HIS A 151 -27.89 48.06 -27.44
CA HIS A 151 -27.42 49.25 -28.14
C HIS A 151 -28.23 49.53 -29.41
N LEU A 152 -28.41 48.52 -30.27
CA LEU A 152 -29.19 48.64 -31.51
C LEU A 152 -30.65 49.02 -31.22
N ILE A 153 -31.26 48.46 -30.18
CA ILE A 153 -32.61 48.85 -29.73
C ILE A 153 -32.67 50.34 -29.37
N HIS A 154 -31.62 50.88 -28.75
CA HIS A 154 -31.55 52.29 -28.38
C HIS A 154 -31.25 53.21 -29.59
N GLU A 155 -30.50 52.74 -30.58
CA GLU A 155 -30.20 53.47 -31.82
C GLU A 155 -31.33 53.45 -32.85
N LEU A 156 -32.27 52.50 -32.73
CA LEU A 156 -33.48 52.52 -33.55
C LEU A 156 -34.21 53.85 -33.30
N PRO A 157 -34.52 54.62 -34.37
CA PRO A 157 -35.36 55.79 -34.23
C PRO A 157 -36.63 55.37 -33.50
N ARG A 158 -36.97 56.06 -32.40
CA ARG A 158 -38.35 56.05 -31.88
C ARG A 158 -39.20 56.73 -32.94
N ASP A 159 -39.51 55.99 -34.00
CA ASP A 159 -40.38 56.46 -35.04
C ASP A 159 -41.76 56.52 -34.39
N LYS A 160 -42.10 57.69 -33.85
CA LYS A 160 -43.41 58.03 -33.25
C LYS A 160 -44.54 57.99 -34.30
N SER A 161 -44.29 57.35 -35.44
CA SER A 161 -45.08 57.34 -36.66
C SER A 161 -45.40 55.94 -37.16
N ILE A 162 -45.13 54.88 -36.38
CA ILE A 162 -45.87 53.63 -36.56
C ILE A 162 -47.10 53.73 -35.66
N PRO A 163 -48.26 54.21 -36.15
CA PRO A 163 -49.48 54.03 -35.38
C PRO A 163 -49.60 52.53 -35.14
N ALA A 164 -49.88 52.13 -33.90
CA ALA A 164 -50.38 50.79 -33.63
C ALA A 164 -51.64 50.64 -34.49
N MET A 165 -51.51 50.07 -35.68
CA MET A 165 -52.62 49.84 -36.59
C MET A 165 -53.48 48.77 -35.92
N PRO A 166 -54.72 49.09 -35.48
CA PRO A 166 -55.51 48.19 -34.66
C PRO A 166 -55.88 46.85 -35.34
N GLY A 167 -55.56 46.67 -36.63
CA GLY A 167 -55.83 45.44 -37.40
C GLY A 167 -54.64 44.46 -37.51
N CYS A 168 -53.40 44.88 -37.24
CA CYS A 168 -52.22 44.06 -37.53
C CYS A 168 -52.10 42.83 -36.60
N LEU A 169 -52.61 42.93 -35.37
CA LEU A 169 -52.67 41.82 -34.40
C LEU A 169 -53.70 40.75 -34.79
N VAL A 170 -54.85 41.18 -35.33
CA VAL A 170 -55.89 40.26 -35.83
C VAL A 170 -55.36 39.49 -37.03
N GLU A 171 -54.69 40.18 -37.94
CA GLU A 171 -54.06 39.58 -39.12
C GLU A 171 -52.93 38.60 -38.74
N ALA A 172 -52.12 38.94 -37.72
CA ALA A 172 -51.10 38.05 -37.18
C ALA A 172 -51.69 36.81 -36.48
N ASP A 173 -52.78 36.94 -35.72
CA ASP A 173 -53.42 35.81 -35.06
C ASP A 173 -54.11 34.87 -36.07
N GLU A 174 -54.71 35.40 -37.14
CA GLU A 174 -55.25 34.62 -38.25
C GLU A 174 -54.17 33.83 -38.99
N ILE A 175 -53.02 34.45 -39.26
CA ILE A 175 -51.87 33.79 -39.88
C ILE A 175 -51.36 32.65 -38.98
N LEU A 176 -51.19 32.90 -37.68
CA LEU A 176 -50.77 31.88 -36.71
C LEU A 176 -51.79 30.75 -36.58
N HIS A 177 -53.09 31.06 -36.62
CA HIS A 177 -54.16 30.06 -36.59
C HIS A 177 -54.14 29.16 -37.83
N ARG A 178 -53.95 29.75 -39.02
CA ARG A 178 -53.84 28.99 -40.28
C ARG A 178 -52.61 28.07 -40.28
N ILE A 179 -51.46 28.54 -39.80
CA ILE A 179 -50.25 27.71 -39.68
C ILE A 179 -50.48 26.54 -38.72
N VAL A 180 -51.12 26.78 -37.58
CA VAL A 180 -51.43 25.71 -36.60
C VAL A 180 -52.36 24.66 -37.21
N LEU A 181 -53.39 25.07 -37.95
CA LEU A 181 -54.31 24.16 -38.65
C LEU A 181 -53.60 23.34 -39.74
N GLU A 182 -52.74 23.97 -40.53
CA GLU A 182 -51.98 23.31 -41.57
C GLU A 182 -51.01 22.27 -40.99
N VAL A 183 -50.31 22.62 -39.90
CA VAL A 183 -49.39 21.71 -39.19
C VAL A 183 -50.13 20.55 -38.49
N THR A 184 -51.32 20.80 -37.91
CA THR A 184 -52.13 19.74 -37.29
C THR A 184 -52.75 18.79 -38.31
N SER A 185 -53.08 19.28 -39.51
CA SER A 185 -53.63 18.45 -40.58
C SER A 185 -52.59 17.61 -41.33
N THR A 186 -51.33 18.05 -41.38
CA THR A 186 -50.31 17.43 -42.24
C THR A 186 -49.38 16.47 -41.51
N CYS A 187 -49.11 16.61 -40.20
CA CYS A 187 -48.31 15.61 -39.47
C CYS A 187 -48.28 15.77 -37.93
N GLY A 188 -48.65 14.71 -37.21
CA GLY A 188 -48.52 14.58 -35.74
C GLY A 188 -47.09 14.35 -35.22
N THR A 189 -46.07 14.88 -35.92
CA THR A 189 -44.64 14.66 -35.60
C THR A 189 -44.17 15.54 -34.44
N SER A 190 -43.05 15.17 -33.81
CA SER A 190 -42.39 15.98 -32.76
C SER A 190 -42.05 17.40 -33.23
N MET A 191 -41.78 17.58 -34.52
CA MET A 191 -41.52 18.88 -35.14
C MET A 191 -42.78 19.73 -35.24
N GLY A 192 -43.92 19.14 -35.62
CA GLY A 192 -45.21 19.83 -35.63
C GLY A 192 -45.62 20.32 -34.23
N LYS A 193 -45.39 19.51 -33.19
CA LYS A 193 -45.62 19.91 -31.79
C LYS A 193 -44.76 21.11 -31.36
N ARG A 194 -43.49 21.16 -31.77
CA ARG A 194 -42.62 22.33 -31.51
C ARG A 194 -43.08 23.58 -32.25
N MET A 195 -43.54 23.42 -33.49
CA MET A 195 -44.06 24.56 -34.27
C MET A 195 -45.31 25.16 -33.65
N ILE A 196 -46.24 24.32 -33.18
CA ILE A 196 -47.44 24.77 -32.44
C ILE A 196 -47.02 25.53 -31.17
N GLN A 197 -46.05 25.01 -30.41
CA GLN A 197 -45.50 25.71 -29.23
C GLN A 197 -44.90 27.07 -29.58
N TYR A 198 -44.16 27.19 -30.69
CA TYR A 198 -43.63 28.48 -31.13
C TYR A 198 -44.76 29.46 -31.51
N CYS A 199 -45.79 29.00 -32.22
CA CYS A 199 -46.96 29.84 -32.53
C CYS A 199 -47.67 30.33 -31.27
N ASP A 200 -47.81 29.49 -30.23
CA ASP A 200 -48.41 29.88 -28.96
C ASP A 200 -47.57 30.91 -28.18
N ILE A 201 -46.24 30.76 -28.21
CA ILE A 201 -45.32 31.74 -27.62
C ILE A 201 -45.44 33.07 -28.35
N ILE A 202 -45.44 33.07 -29.67
CA ILE A 202 -45.58 34.29 -30.48
C ILE A 202 -46.91 34.99 -30.18
N ARG A 203 -48.03 34.25 -30.09
CA ARG A 203 -49.32 34.83 -29.66
C ARG A 203 -49.25 35.49 -28.29
N ARG A 204 -48.57 34.85 -27.34
CA ARG A 204 -48.44 35.38 -25.97
C ARG A 204 -47.64 36.68 -25.96
N GLU A 205 -46.51 36.72 -26.65
CA GLU A 205 -45.68 37.92 -26.75
C GLU A 205 -46.41 39.06 -27.46
N LEU A 206 -47.14 38.77 -28.55
CA LEU A 206 -47.96 39.78 -29.24
C LEU A 206 -49.02 40.40 -28.32
N ARG A 207 -49.70 39.59 -27.49
CA ARG A 207 -50.64 40.10 -26.47
C ARG A 207 -49.96 40.95 -25.41
N LEU A 208 -48.73 40.61 -24.99
CA LEU A 208 -47.98 41.41 -24.03
C LEU A 208 -47.58 42.78 -24.60
N VAL A 209 -47.24 42.83 -25.89
CA VAL A 209 -47.00 44.08 -26.62
C VAL A 209 -48.29 44.91 -26.70
N GLU A 210 -49.43 44.29 -27.01
CA GLU A 210 -50.74 44.98 -27.04
C GLU A 210 -51.12 45.58 -25.68
N ILE A 211 -50.93 44.83 -24.59
CA ILE A 211 -51.16 45.32 -23.22
C ILE A 211 -50.19 46.47 -22.87
N SER A 212 -48.93 46.38 -23.30
CA SER A 212 -47.92 47.41 -23.07
C SER A 212 -48.22 48.70 -23.84
N LEU A 213 -48.74 48.58 -25.07
CA LEU A 213 -49.19 49.71 -25.88
C LEU A 213 -50.47 50.36 -25.32
N ALA A 214 -51.43 49.56 -24.84
CA ALA A 214 -52.69 50.05 -24.26
C ALA A 214 -52.52 50.78 -22.92
N LYS A 215 -51.46 50.47 -22.16
CA LYS A 215 -51.19 51.08 -20.86
C LYS A 215 -50.50 52.45 -20.92
N GLY A 216 -50.12 52.93 -22.10
CA GLY A 216 -49.27 54.11 -22.24
C GLY A 216 -47.85 53.81 -21.80
N THR A 217 -46.89 54.19 -22.64
CA THR A 217 -45.46 53.96 -22.46
C THR A 217 -44.92 54.65 -21.20
N ASP A 218 -44.86 53.95 -20.06
CA ASP A 218 -44.16 54.47 -18.86
C ASP A 218 -43.50 53.39 -17.98
N ALA A 219 -43.43 52.11 -18.40
CA ALA A 219 -43.00 51.03 -17.50
C ALA A 219 -41.82 50.17 -17.99
N PHE A 220 -40.95 50.67 -18.88
CA PHE A 220 -39.71 49.98 -19.24
C PHE A 220 -38.54 50.96 -19.40
N TYR A 221 -38.00 51.38 -18.25
CA TYR A 221 -36.59 51.74 -18.04
C TYR A 221 -36.06 50.91 -16.88
#